data_AF-A0A819Z6T5-F1
#
_entry.id   AF-A0A819Z6T5-F1
#
_cell.length_a   1.000
_cell.length_b   1.000
_cell.length_c   1.000
_cell.angle_alpha   90.00
_cell.angle_beta   90.00
_cell.angle_gamma   90.00
#
_symmetry.space_group_name_H-M   'P 1'
#
loop_
_entity.id
_entity.type
_entity.pdbx_description
1 polymer ?
#
loop_
_entity_poly.entity_id
_entity_poly.type
_entity_poly.pdbx_seq_one_letter_code
_entity_poly.pdbx_strand_id
1 'polypeptide(L)' 'MDILMHELTIRGFMVYSFEKEFDTAFSDMVPLVKKGELKFKETVFEGFEKMPAAFVGLFKGENTGKAVVKAGNYP' A
#
# COMPACT_ATOMS: atom_id res chain seq x y z
N MET A 1 -11.94 24.36 -14.11
CA MET A 1 -11.02 25.38 -14.64
C MET A 1 -9.63 25.29 -14.02
N ASP A 2 -9.46 24.82 -12.78
CA ASP A 2 -8.15 24.84 -12.10
C ASP A 2 -7.01 24.09 -12.81
N ILE A 3 -7.29 22.93 -13.41
CA ILE A 3 -6.28 22.14 -14.14
C ILE A 3 -5.70 22.95 -15.31
N LEU A 4 -6.55 23.68 -16.04
CA LEU A 4 -6.13 24.46 -17.20
C LEU A 4 -5.40 25.74 -16.79
N MET A 5 -5.93 26.46 -15.80
CA MET A 5 -5.35 27.73 -15.35
C MET A 5 -3.98 27.57 -14.67
N HIS A 6 -3.71 26.39 -14.10
CA HIS A 6 -2.43 26.07 -13.47
C HIS A 6 -1.61 25.06 -14.30
N GLU A 7 -2.05 24.73 -15.52
CA GLU A 7 -1.35 23.81 -16.43
C GLU A 7 -0.97 22.47 -15.77
N LEU A 8 -1.85 21.93 -14.92
CA LEU A 8 -1.56 20.70 -14.17
C LEU A 8 -1.53 19.48 -15.08
N THR A 9 -0.57 18.58 -14.86
CA THR A 9 -0.50 17.28 -15.53
C THR A 9 -1.20 16.21 -14.70
N ILE A 10 -2.15 15.49 -15.30
CA ILE A 10 -2.79 14.31 -14.70
C ILE A 10 -2.36 13.08 -15.49
N ARG A 11 -1.64 12.17 -14.83
CA ARG A 11 -1.14 10.93 -15.44
C ARG A 11 -1.47 9.73 -14.55
N GLY A 12 -2.24 8.80 -15.11
CA GLY A 12 -2.38 7.46 -14.53
C GLY A 12 -1.10 6.65 -14.73
N PHE A 13 -0.85 5.70 -13.83
CA PHE A 13 0.25 4.74 -13.97
C PHE A 13 -0.17 3.37 -13.46
N MET A 14 0.50 2.34 -13.96
CA MET A 14 0.36 0.96 -13.52
C MET A 14 1.69 0.50 -12.94
N VAL A 15 1.68 -0.15 -11.78
CA VAL A 15 2.91 -0.65 -11.15
C VAL A 15 3.68 -1.58 -12.07
N TYR A 16 2.98 -2.38 -12.87
CA TYR A 16 3.57 -3.31 -13.85
C TYR A 16 4.32 -2.60 -15.00
N SER A 17 4.08 -1.31 -15.23
CA SER A 17 4.88 -0.53 -16.18
C SER A 17 6.31 -0.27 -15.69
N PHE A 18 6.59 -0.53 -14.41
CA PHE A 18 7.88 -0.30 -13.75
C PHE A 18 8.47 -1.58 -13.16
N GLU A 19 8.19 -2.73 -13.81
CA GLU A 19 8.67 -4.03 -13.34
C GLU A 19 10.21 -4.09 -13.27
N LYS A 20 10.92 -3.41 -14.18
CA LYS A 20 12.39 -3.40 -14.23
C LYS A 20 13.01 -2.66 -13.03
N GLU A 21 12.27 -1.72 -12.46
CA GLU A 21 12.68 -0.89 -11.34
C GLU A 21 12.37 -1.54 -9.99
N PHE A 22 11.59 -2.63 -9.97
CA PHE A 22 11.12 -3.27 -8.75
C PHE A 22 12.26 -3.67 -7.81
N ASP A 23 13.27 -4.38 -8.32
CA ASP A 23 14.38 -4.89 -7.51
C ASP A 23 15.24 -3.77 -6.91
N THR A 24 15.45 -2.71 -7.68
CA THR A 24 16.16 -1.51 -7.21
C THR A 24 15.36 -0.81 -6.12
N ALA A 25 14.08 -0.53 -6.37
CA ALA A 25 13.21 0.11 -5.39
C ALA A 25 13.10 -0.72 -4.09
N PHE A 26 12.97 -2.03 -4.19
CA PHE A 26 12.93 -2.92 -3.03
C PHE A 26 14.24 -2.86 -2.24
N SER A 27 15.39 -2.93 -2.91
CA SER A 27 16.71 -2.87 -2.29
C SER A 27 16.96 -1.54 -1.58
N ASP A 28 16.46 -0.43 -2.13
CA ASP A 28 16.58 0.89 -1.53
C ASP A 28 15.66 1.07 -0.31
N MET A 29 14.46 0.49 -0.35
CA MET A 29 13.46 0.65 0.71
C MET A 29 13.73 -0.20 1.95
N VAL A 30 14.23 -1.44 1.78
CA VAL A 30 14.46 -2.38 2.89
C VAL A 30 15.34 -1.78 4.01
N PRO A 31 16.48 -1.13 3.72
CA PRO A 31 17.28 -0.48 4.74
C PRO A 31 16.54 0.62 5.48
N LEU A 32 15.72 1.42 4.79
CA LEU A 32 14.95 2.50 5.40
C LEU A 32 13.91 1.97 6.39
N VAL A 33 13.24 0.87 6.04
CA VAL A 33 12.31 0.17 6.95
C VAL A 33 13.07 -0.37 8.17
N LYS A 34 14.19 -1.06 7.95
CA LYS A 34 15.00 -1.64 9.05
C LYS A 34 15.57 -0.57 9.99
N LYS A 35 15.95 0.60 9.47
CA LYS A 35 16.42 1.75 10.26
C LYS A 35 15.28 2.53 10.94
N GLY A 36 14.02 2.24 10.62
CA GLY A 36 12.86 2.98 11.13
C GLY A 36 12.68 4.38 10.51
N GLU A 37 13.43 4.68 9.45
CA GLU A 37 13.32 5.93 8.68
C GLU A 37 12.08 5.92 7.77
N LEU A 38 11.73 4.74 7.23
CA LEU A 38 10.47 4.52 6.54
C LEU A 38 9.48 3.82 7.48
N LYS A 39 8.51 4.59 7.97
CA LYS A 39 7.43 4.09 8.85
C LYS A 39 6.22 3.70 8.03
N PHE A 40 5.64 2.54 8.33
CA PHE A 40 4.41 2.06 7.73
C PHE A 40 3.35 1.79 8.81
N LYS A 41 2.08 1.79 8.41
CA LYS A 41 0.95 1.44 9.28
C LYS A 41 0.18 0.32 8.61
N GLU A 42 -0.27 -0.62 9.42
CA GLU A 42 -1.11 -1.72 8.98
C GLU A 42 -2.34 -1.82 9.88
N THR A 43 -3.44 -2.29 9.30
CA THR A 43 -4.61 -2.78 10.01
C THR A 43 -4.65 -4.29 9.80
N VAL A 44 -4.32 -5.04 10.85
CA VAL A 44 -4.21 -6.51 10.79
C VAL A 44 -5.52 -7.14 11.27
N PHE A 45 -6.10 -8.00 10.42
CA PHE A 45 -7.27 -8.80 10.71
C PHE A 45 -6.82 -10.23 11.00
N GLU A 46 -6.98 -10.67 12.24
CA GLU A 46 -6.62 -12.02 12.68
C GLU A 46 -7.65 -13.05 12.18
N GLY A 47 -7.20 -14.06 11.44
CA GLY A 47 -8.02 -15.14 10.91
C GLY A 47 -8.42 -14.95 9.45
N PHE A 48 -8.24 -16.00 8.64
CA PHE A 48 -8.56 -15.97 7.21
C PHE A 48 -10.06 -15.69 6.96
N GLU A 49 -10.93 -16.16 7.86
CA GLU A 49 -12.37 -15.92 7.85
C GLU A 49 -12.75 -14.43 7.92
N LYS A 50 -11.83 -13.55 8.34
CA LYS A 50 -12.05 -12.09 8.33
C LYS A 50 -11.90 -11.47 6.96
N MET A 51 -11.41 -12.19 5.95
CA MET A 51 -11.16 -11.63 4.61
C MET A 51 -12.38 -10.93 3.99
N PRO A 52 -13.62 -11.49 4.03
CA PRO A 52 -14.79 -10.79 3.49
C PRO A 52 -15.06 -9.46 4.20
N ALA A 53 -14.95 -9.45 5.54
CA ALA A 53 -15.15 -8.24 6.33
C ALA A 53 -14.05 -7.20 6.08
N ALA A 54 -12.79 -7.61 6.04
CA ALA A 54 -11.64 -6.74 5.73
C ALA A 54 -11.76 -6.12 4.34
N PHE A 55 -12.20 -6.89 3.34
CA PHE A 55 -12.41 -6.40 1.98
C PHE A 55 -13.54 -5.36 1.90
N VAL A 56 -14.67 -5.61 2.57
CA VAL A 56 -15.77 -4.62 2.62
C VAL A 56 -15.33 -3.37 3.39
N GLY A 57 -14.62 -3.53 4.49
CA GLY A 57 -14.09 -2.43 5.31
C GLY A 57 -13.11 -1.53 4.55
N LEU A 58 -12.33 -2.09 3.61
CA LEU A 58 -11.44 -1.33 2.73
C LEU A 58 -12.19 -0.24 1.96
N PHE A 59 -13.37 -0.54 1.42
CA PHE A 59 -14.18 0.42 0.66
C PHE A 59 -14.98 1.38 1.54
N LYS A 60 -15.10 1.07 2.84
CA LYS A 60 -15.71 1.95 3.84
C LYS A 60 -14.70 2.84 4.55
N GLY A 61 -13.40 2.67 4.28
CA GLY A 61 -12.33 3.42 4.95
C GLY A 61 -12.08 2.98 6.40
N GLU A 62 -12.36 1.73 6.74
CA GLU A 62 -12.23 1.21 8.11
C GLU A 62 -10.77 0.91 8.51
N ASN A 63 -9.85 0.78 7.54
CA ASN A 63 -8.43 0.52 7.79
C ASN A 63 -7.59 1.81 7.83
N THR A 64 -6.64 1.86 8.77
CA THR A 64 -5.53 2.80 8.75
C THR A 64 -4.30 2.13 8.14
N GLY A 65 -3.81 2.64 7.02
CA GLY A 65 -2.67 2.06 6.30
C GLY A 65 -3.05 0.76 5.57
N LYS A 66 -2.11 -0.19 5.46
CA LYS A 66 -2.34 -1.43 4.69
C LYS A 66 -3.27 -2.38 5.45
N ALA A 67 -4.38 -2.78 4.85
CA ALA A 67 -5.20 -3.87 5.36
C ALA A 67 -4.51 -5.22 5.09
N VAL A 68 -4.30 -6.03 6.14
CA VAL A 68 -3.65 -7.35 6.08
C VAL A 68 -4.53 -8.37 6.79
N VAL A 69 -4.80 -9.50 6.14
CA VAL A 69 -5.52 -10.62 6.77
C VAL A 69 -4.52 -11.71 7.10
N LYS A 70 -4.40 -12.05 8.38
CA LYS A 70 -3.49 -13.06 8.87
C LYS A 70 -4.16 -14.44 8.80
N ALA A 71 -3.80 -15.20 7.77
CA ALA A 71 -4.30 -16.55 7.55
C ALA A 71 -3.56 -17.64 8.36
N GLY A 72 -2.46 -17.28 9.05
CA GLY A 72 -1.59 -18.20 9.78
C GLY A 72 -0.50 -17.42 10.54
N ASN A 73 0.73 -17.94 10.61
CA ASN A 73 1.84 -17.23 11.24
C ASN A 73 2.36 -16.10 10.33
N TYR A 74 1.69 -14.94 10.37
CA TYR A 74 2.25 -13.66 9.90
C TYR A 74 3.18 -13.11 10.99
N PRO A 75 4.42 -12.69 10.64
CA PRO A 75 5.41 -12.16 11.59
C PRO A 75 4.97 -10.85 12.25
#